data_AF-A0A7V1SRB0-F1
#
_entry.id   AF-A0A7V1SRB0-F1
#
_cell.length_a   1.000
_cell.length_b   1.000
_cell.length_c   1.000
_cell.angle_alpha   90.00
_cell.angle_beta   90.00
_cell.angle_gamma   90.00
#
_symmetry.space_group_name_H-M   'P 1'
#
loop_
_entity.id
_entity.type
_entity.pdbx_description
1 polymer ?
#
loop_
_entity_poly.entity_id
_entity_poly.type
_entity_poly.pdbx_seq_one_letter_code
_entity_poly.pdbx_strand_id
1 'polypeptide(L)'
;MSESYFPEGSIPVAEANFMIANWKAFVDDPTSHFEGRSFLTPIASFTNIVQFNPDAEDVRVYIGLETPGDPLSAKLIFIPVVDGKEVRRIIMPQGAGSGTEVEGGDGSQSNTYDMTAVCPPNCTGEPPIE
;
A
#
# COMPACT_ATOMS: atom_id res chain seq x y z
N MET A 1 -8.10 -11.00 25.71
CA MET A 1 -7.03 -10.37 24.90
C MET A 1 -7.68 -10.01 23.58
N SER A 2 -7.75 -8.73 23.23
CA SER A 2 -8.36 -8.32 21.97
C SER A 2 -7.38 -8.57 20.83
N GLU A 3 -7.72 -9.49 19.93
CA GLU A 3 -6.95 -9.73 18.71
C GLU A 3 -6.93 -8.44 17.88
N SER A 4 -5.73 -7.94 17.60
CA SER A 4 -5.51 -6.85 16.64
C SER A 4 -5.88 -7.36 15.25
N TYR A 5 -6.91 -6.77 14.65
CA TYR A 5 -7.33 -7.10 13.29
C TYR A 5 -6.62 -6.17 12.30
N PHE A 6 -5.96 -6.74 11.30
CA PHE A 6 -5.30 -5.99 10.23
C PHE A 6 -6.23 -5.88 9.03
N PRO A 7 -6.31 -4.72 8.37
CA PRO A 7 -6.92 -4.63 7.05
C PRO A 7 -6.24 -5.63 6.11
N GLU A 8 -7.03 -6.50 5.48
CA GLU A 8 -6.51 -7.39 4.44
C GLU A 8 -5.88 -6.57 3.31
N GLY A 9 -4.67 -6.96 2.91
CA GLY A 9 -3.86 -6.21 1.92
C GLY A 9 -3.03 -5.06 2.49
N SER A 10 -3.02 -4.87 3.81
CA SER A 10 -2.06 -3.97 4.45
C SER A 10 -0.66 -4.59 4.54
N ILE A 11 0.38 -3.77 4.38
CA ILE A 11 1.79 -4.12 4.55
C ILE A 11 2.40 -3.32 5.70
N PRO A 12 3.41 -3.83 6.43
CA PRO A 12 4.09 -3.08 7.47
C PRO A 12 4.60 -1.71 6.99
N VAL A 13 4.45 -0.68 7.84
CA VAL A 13 4.92 0.69 7.49
C VAL A 13 6.42 0.73 7.17
N ALA A 14 7.22 -0.09 7.85
CA ALA A 14 8.66 -0.20 7.59
C ALA A 14 8.96 -0.75 6.19
N GLU A 15 8.17 -1.74 5.75
CA GLU A 15 8.27 -2.33 4.42
C GLU A 15 7.87 -1.30 3.34
N ALA A 16 6.76 -0.59 3.54
CA ALA A 16 6.34 0.48 2.64
C ALA A 16 7.42 1.58 2.51
N ASN A 17 8.01 2.00 3.64
CA ASN A 17 9.09 3.00 3.63
C ASN A 17 10.34 2.50 2.89
N PHE A 18 10.69 1.23 3.07
CA PHE A 18 11.80 0.60 2.36
C PHE A 18 11.55 0.61 0.84
N MET A 19 10.37 0.18 0.40
CA MET A 19 10.01 0.16 -1.02
C MET A 19 10.01 1.57 -1.64
N ILE A 20 9.44 2.56 -0.94
CA ILE A 20 9.45 3.96 -1.39
C ILE A 20 10.88 4.51 -1.49
N ALA A 21 11.75 4.16 -0.55
CA ALA A 21 13.16 4.56 -0.59
C ALA A 21 13.89 3.93 -1.79
N ASN A 22 13.62 2.67 -2.10
CA ASN A 22 14.19 2.00 -3.28
C ASN A 22 13.75 2.67 -4.58
N TRP A 23 12.47 3.06 -4.69
CA TRP A 23 11.99 3.81 -5.85
C TRP A 23 12.68 5.16 -5.99
N LYS A 24 12.84 5.91 -4.89
CA LYS A 24 13.59 7.18 -4.90
C LYS A 24 15.02 6.98 -5.40
N ALA A 25 15.72 5.97 -4.88
CA ALA A 25 17.07 5.65 -5.33
C ALA A 25 17.13 5.26 -6.82
N PHE A 26 16.13 4.53 -7.33
CA PHE A 26 16.03 4.16 -8.73
C PHE A 26 15.85 5.38 -9.65
N VAL A 27 14.96 6.31 -9.30
CA VAL A 27 14.72 7.49 -10.14
C VAL A 27 15.82 8.55 -10.05
N ASP A 28 16.61 8.55 -8.97
CA ASP A 28 17.77 9.43 -8.81
C ASP A 28 18.96 8.97 -9.69
N ASP A 29 18.97 7.73 -10.18
CA ASP A 29 19.98 7.24 -11.12
C ASP A 29 19.61 7.64 -12.57
N PRO A 30 20.42 8.47 -13.25
CA PRO A 30 20.14 8.94 -14.60
C PRO A 30 20.18 7.83 -15.67
N THR A 31 20.69 6.64 -15.34
CA THR A 31 20.75 5.48 -16.24
C THR A 31 19.55 4.55 -16.09
N SER A 32 18.76 4.73 -15.04
CA SER A 32 17.58 3.91 -14.77
C SER A 32 16.41 4.30 -15.67
N HIS A 33 15.67 3.29 -16.14
CA HIS A 33 14.51 3.47 -17.02
C HIS A 33 13.33 2.64 -16.51
N PHE A 34 12.21 3.30 -16.21
CA PHE A 34 10.99 2.64 -15.77
C PHE A 34 10.07 2.34 -16.96
N GLU A 35 9.72 1.06 -17.17
CA GLU A 35 8.90 0.61 -18.31
C GLU A 35 7.50 0.11 -17.92
N GLY A 36 7.11 0.23 -16.64
CA GLY A 36 5.77 -0.16 -16.20
C GLY A 36 4.67 0.64 -16.92
N ARG A 37 3.74 -0.05 -17.58
CA ARG A 37 2.64 0.60 -18.32
C ARG A 37 1.37 0.80 -17.50
N SER A 38 1.09 -0.17 -16.63
CA SER A 38 -0.09 -0.19 -15.79
C SER A 38 0.18 -1.02 -14.54
N PHE A 39 -0.67 -0.82 -13.54
CA PHE A 39 -0.68 -1.62 -12.33
C PHE A 39 -2.03 -2.32 -12.23
N LEU A 40 -2.01 -3.63 -11.98
CA LEU A 40 -3.23 -4.36 -11.69
C LEU A 40 -3.54 -4.19 -10.20
N THR A 41 -4.61 -3.47 -9.87
CA THR A 41 -5.07 -3.27 -8.48
C THR A 41 -6.40 -4.00 -8.29
N PRO A 42 -6.50 -4.99 -7.38
CA PRO A 42 -7.77 -5.65 -7.09
C PRO A 42 -8.84 -4.67 -6.57
N ILE A 43 -10.11 -4.89 -6.89
CA ILE A 43 -11.20 -4.00 -6.40
C ILE A 43 -11.37 -4.11 -4.88
N ALA A 44 -11.21 -5.32 -4.32
CA ALA A 44 -11.28 -5.57 -2.87
C ALA A 44 -10.31 -4.66 -2.09
N SER A 45 -9.20 -4.28 -2.72
CA SER A 45 -8.20 -3.38 -2.18
C SER A 45 -8.77 -2.00 -1.85
N PHE A 46 -9.52 -1.43 -2.78
CA PHE A 46 -10.18 -0.14 -2.60
C PHE A 46 -11.32 -0.23 -1.58
N THR A 47 -12.09 -1.32 -1.62
CA THR A 47 -13.16 -1.57 -0.65
C THR A 47 -12.63 -1.61 0.78
N ASN A 48 -11.51 -2.30 1.01
CA ASN A 48 -10.88 -2.38 2.32
C ASN A 48 -10.41 -0.99 2.78
N ILE A 49 -9.68 -0.25 1.94
CA ILE A 49 -9.21 1.10 2.29
C ILE A 49 -10.39 1.98 2.73
N VAL A 50 -11.49 2.00 1.97
CA VAL A 50 -12.68 2.80 2.29
C VAL A 50 -13.38 2.30 3.55
N GLN A 51 -13.49 0.99 3.74
CA GLN A 51 -14.15 0.40 4.91
C GLN A 51 -13.41 0.73 6.21
N PHE A 52 -12.08 0.72 6.19
CA PHE A 52 -11.25 0.99 7.36
C PHE A 52 -11.00 2.48 7.60
N ASN A 53 -11.23 3.32 6.58
CA ASN A 53 -11.00 4.76 6.62
C ASN A 53 -12.21 5.53 6.05
N PRO A 54 -13.40 5.43 6.66
CA PRO A 54 -14.61 6.09 6.17
C PRO A 54 -14.52 7.63 6.21
N ASP A 55 -13.64 8.17 7.06
CA ASP A 55 -13.40 9.59 7.20
C ASP A 55 -12.26 10.11 6.30
N ALA A 56 -11.60 9.23 5.52
CA ALA A 56 -10.52 9.66 4.64
C ALA A 56 -11.07 10.47 3.46
N GLU A 57 -10.55 11.69 3.30
CA GLU A 57 -10.88 12.53 2.16
C GLU A 57 -10.14 12.13 0.88
N ASP A 58 -8.96 11.54 1.01
CA ASP A 58 -8.08 11.22 -0.11
C ASP A 58 -7.26 9.95 0.15
N VAL A 59 -6.64 9.43 -0.91
CA VAL A 59 -5.59 8.41 -0.81
C VAL A 59 -4.34 8.93 -1.50
N ARG A 60 -3.23 8.96 -0.78
CA ARG A 60 -1.93 9.24 -1.39
C ARG A 60 -1.31 7.95 -1.89
N VAL A 61 -0.85 7.99 -3.14
CA VAL A 61 -0.25 6.85 -3.81
C VAL A 61 1.22 7.12 -4.06
N TYR A 62 2.07 6.20 -3.62
CA TYR A 62 3.50 6.19 -3.90
C TYR A 62 3.85 5.02 -4.82
N ILE A 63 4.88 5.18 -5.63
CA ILE A 63 5.55 4.05 -6.28
C ILE A 63 6.67 3.57 -5.34
N GLY A 64 6.76 2.27 -5.15
CA GLY A 64 7.83 1.61 -4.41
C GLY A 64 8.44 0.46 -5.23
N LEU A 65 9.68 0.08 -4.94
CA LEU A 65 10.30 -1.13 -5.49
C LEU A 65 10.51 -2.15 -4.38
N GLU A 66 9.92 -3.33 -4.53
CA GLU A 66 10.13 -4.45 -3.60
C GLU A 66 11.59 -4.92 -3.62
N THR A 67 12.20 -4.94 -4.81
CA THR A 67 13.62 -5.26 -5.00
C THR A 67 14.39 -4.01 -5.46
N PRO A 68 15.45 -3.58 -4.74
CA PRO A 68 16.24 -2.42 -5.12
C PRO A 68 16.80 -2.55 -6.55
N GLY A 69 16.55 -1.53 -7.38
CA GLY A 69 17.06 -1.47 -8.75
C GLY A 69 16.27 -2.29 -9.79
N ASP A 70 15.28 -3.09 -9.37
CA ASP A 70 14.45 -3.87 -10.30
C ASP A 70 13.13 -3.15 -10.58
N PRO A 71 12.94 -2.56 -11.77
CA PRO A 71 11.70 -1.86 -12.13
C PRO A 71 10.48 -2.80 -12.26
N LEU A 72 10.69 -4.12 -12.44
CA LEU A 72 9.61 -5.10 -12.50
C LEU A 72 9.10 -5.51 -11.11
N SER A 73 9.80 -5.08 -10.05
CA SER A 73 9.36 -5.24 -8.67
C SER A 73 8.48 -4.07 -8.19
N ALA A 74 8.08 -3.18 -9.10
CA ALA A 74 7.35 -1.98 -8.75
C ALA A 74 5.95 -2.28 -8.20
N LYS A 75 5.60 -1.54 -7.16
CA LYS A 75 4.35 -1.60 -6.40
C LYS A 75 3.75 -0.20 -6.25
N LEU A 76 2.42 -0.11 -6.14
CA LEU A 76 1.72 1.08 -5.68
C LEU A 76 1.37 0.93 -4.21
N ILE A 77 1.82 1.90 -3.42
CA ILE A 77 1.63 1.97 -1.99
C ILE A 77 0.59 3.04 -1.70
N PHE A 78 -0.57 2.60 -1.22
CA PHE A 78 -1.71 3.46 -0.93
C PHE A 78 -1.75 3.78 0.57
N ILE A 79 -1.88 5.07 0.88
CA ILE A 79 -1.96 5.58 2.26
C ILE A 79 -3.15 6.53 2.34
N PRO A 80 -4.18 6.23 3.14
CA PRO A 80 -5.32 7.12 3.31
C PRO A 80 -4.89 8.42 3.99
N VAL A 81 -5.59 9.50 3.63
CA VAL A 81 -5.36 10.84 4.16
C VAL A 81 -6.61 11.29 4.92
N VAL A 82 -6.41 11.69 6.17
CA VAL A 82 -7.45 12.25 7.05
C VAL A 82 -6.95 13.60 7.55
N ASP A 83 -7.76 14.65 7.45
CA ASP A 83 -7.41 16.02 7.82
C ASP A 83 -6.07 16.52 7.19
N GLY A 84 -5.83 16.14 5.94
CA GLY A 84 -4.63 16.46 5.18
C GLY A 84 -3.37 15.70 5.59
N LYS A 85 -3.48 14.70 6.46
CA LYS A 85 -2.36 13.91 6.98
C LYS A 85 -2.47 12.44 6.61
N GLU A 86 -1.33 11.85 6.27
CA GLU A 86 -1.23 10.41 5.99
C GLU A 86 -1.44 9.59 7.25
N VAL A 87 -2.49 8.76 7.27
CA VAL A 87 -2.78 7.84 8.37
C VAL A 87 -2.13 6.50 8.06
N ARG A 88 -0.91 6.28 8.57
CA ARG A 88 -0.10 5.10 8.23
C ARG A 88 -0.34 3.90 9.13
N ARG A 89 -0.92 4.11 10.32
CA ARG A 89 -1.15 3.06 11.31
C ARG A 89 -2.52 3.21 11.92
N ILE A 90 -3.24 2.10 12.14
CA ILE A 90 -4.52 2.12 12.83
C ILE A 90 -4.68 0.96 13.80
N ILE A 91 -5.41 1.17 14.90
CA ILE A 91 -5.99 0.10 15.71
C ILE A 91 -7.49 0.03 15.44
N MET A 92 -7.97 -1.18 15.19
CA MET A 92 -9.39 -1.48 15.08
C MET A 92 -9.99 -1.78 16.46
N PRO A 93 -11.00 -1.04 16.94
CA PRO A 93 -11.81 -1.49 18.06
C PRO A 93 -12.56 -2.78 17.67
N GLN A 94 -12.68 -3.74 18.60
CA GLN A 94 -13.44 -4.97 18.34
C GLN A 94 -14.91 -4.64 18.04
N GLY A 95 -15.35 -4.97 16.82
CA GLY A 95 -16.75 -4.82 16.40
C GLY A 95 -17.08 -3.47 15.78
N ALA A 96 -16.78 -3.35 14.47
CA ALA A 96 -17.26 -2.35 13.51
C ALA A 96 -17.03 -0.87 13.86
N GLY A 97 -16.02 -0.27 13.23
CA GLY A 97 -15.75 1.18 13.27
C GLY A 97 -14.60 1.58 12.34
N SER A 98 -14.31 2.88 12.27
CA SER A 98 -13.07 3.39 11.66
C SER A 98 -11.86 3.03 12.53
N GLY A 99 -10.73 2.76 11.89
CA GLY A 99 -9.47 2.61 12.60
C GLY A 99 -9.06 3.92 13.25
N THR A 100 -8.55 3.88 14.48
CA THR A 100 -7.96 5.08 15.11
C THR A 100 -6.46 5.10 14.85
N GLU A 101 -5.92 6.24 14.40
CA GLU A 101 -4.49 6.39 14.19
C GLU A 101 -3.69 6.14 15.47
N VAL A 102 -2.57 5.43 15.35
CA VAL A 102 -1.68 5.17 16.48
C VAL A 102 -0.23 5.52 16.19
N GLU A 103 0.35 6.34 17.04
CA GLU A 103 1.79 6.62 17.03
C GLU A 103 2.56 5.50 17.74
N GLY A 104 3.69 5.08 17.16
CA GLY A 104 4.63 4.15 17.83
C GLY A 104 4.19 2.69 17.92
N GLY A 105 3.15 2.27 17.19
CA GLY A 105 2.77 0.86 17.08
C GLY A 105 3.95 -0.03 16.65
N ASP A 106 3.97 -1.28 17.09
CA ASP A 106 5.01 -2.29 16.85
C ASP A 106 5.20 -2.71 15.36
N GLY A 107 4.54 -2.00 14.44
CA GLY A 107 4.55 -2.26 13.01
C GLY A 107 3.47 -3.23 12.56
N SER A 108 2.78 -3.91 13.47
CA SER A 108 1.67 -4.80 13.13
C SER A 108 0.45 -3.99 12.68
N GLN A 109 0.17 -2.87 13.33
CA GLN A 109 -1.01 -2.00 13.13
C GLN A 109 -0.93 -1.12 11.87
N SER A 110 -0.74 -1.71 10.70
CA SER A 110 -0.58 -0.94 9.45
C SER A 110 -1.91 -0.54 8.81
N ASN A 111 -1.93 0.69 8.28
CA ASN A 111 -2.96 1.22 7.40
C ASN A 111 -2.38 1.60 6.03
N THR A 112 -1.25 0.99 5.69
CA THR A 112 -0.56 1.17 4.42
C THR A 112 -0.78 -0.08 3.59
N TYR A 113 -1.15 0.09 2.33
CA TYR A 113 -1.59 -1.02 1.49
C TYR A 113 -0.66 -1.16 0.28
N ASP A 114 -0.19 -2.37 0.00
CA ASP A 114 0.45 -2.73 -1.28
C ASP A 114 -0.46 -3.69 -1.99
N MET A 115 -1.03 -3.26 -3.11
CA MET A 115 -1.98 -4.09 -3.83
C MET A 115 -1.76 -4.11 -5.32
N THR A 116 -0.50 -4.08 -5.77
CA THR A 116 -0.27 -4.15 -7.22
C THR A 116 0.89 -5.03 -7.61
N ALA A 117 0.70 -5.74 -8.71
CA ALA A 117 1.81 -6.14 -9.56
C ALA A 117 1.95 -5.11 -10.68
N VAL A 118 3.16 -4.60 -10.91
CA VAL A 118 3.45 -3.88 -12.15
C VAL A 118 3.20 -4.81 -13.32
N CYS A 119 2.38 -4.38 -14.28
CA CYS A 119 2.21 -5.12 -15.52
C CYS A 119 3.29 -4.69 -16.51
N PRO A 120 4.15 -5.62 -16.96
CA PRO A 120 4.92 -5.47 -18.19
C PRO A 120 3.94 -5.32 -19.39
N PRO A 121 4.40 -5.19 -20.64
CA PRO A 121 3.54 -4.98 -21.81
C PRO A 121 2.34 -5.94 -21.92
N ASN A 122 2.41 -7.12 -21.30
CA ASN A 122 1.28 -8.04 -21.08
C ASN A 122 1.23 -8.41 -19.58
N CYS A 123 0.06 -8.28 -18.94
CA CYS A 123 -0.20 -8.89 -17.63
C CYS A 123 -0.35 -10.41 -17.85
N THR A 124 0.58 -11.23 -17.34
CA THR A 124 0.55 -12.70 -17.51
C THR A 124 -0.25 -13.44 -16.43
N GLY A 125 -0.89 -12.73 -15.51
CA GLY A 125 -1.81 -13.35 -14.57
C GLY A 125 -3.09 -13.74 -15.30
N GLU A 126 -3.38 -15.04 -15.40
CA GLU A 126 -4.73 -15.49 -15.78
C GLU A 126 -5.74 -14.82 -14.82
N PRO A 127 -6.86 -14.28 -15.34
CA PRO A 127 -7.94 -13.80 -14.47
C PRO A 127 -8.37 -14.94 -13.53
N PRO A 128 -8.75 -14.66 -12.28
CA PRO A 128 -9.26 -15.70 -11.38
C PRO A 128 -10.42 -16.40 -12.09
N ILE A 129 -10.28 -17.70 -12.31
CA ILE A 129 -11.36 -18.52 -12.86
C ILE A 129 -12.39 -18.65 -11.74
N GLU A 130 -13.61 -18.19 -12.00
CA GLU A 130 -14.77 -18.30 -11.09
C GLU A 130 -15.05 -19.73 -10.63
#